data_AF-A0A0A7PL65-F1
#
_entry.id   AF-A0A0A7PL65-F1
#
_cell.length_a   1.000
_cell.length_b   1.000
_cell.length_c   1.000
_cell.angle_alpha   90.00
_cell.angle_beta   90.00
_cell.angle_gamma   90.00
#
_symmetry.space_group_name_H-M   'P 1'
#
loop_
_entity.id
_entity.type
_entity.pdbx_description
1 polymer ?
#
loop_
_entity_poly.entity_id
_entity_poly.type
_entity_poly.pdbx_seq_one_letter_code
_entity_poly.pdbx_strand_id
1 'polypeptide(L)'
;MKQDLPPLVEINLDDRHYPERLKIVLGKNAPKRLFFRGNINLLDEHAISFCGARNVSEKGIEAATLCARTATKNHFVVTSGNARGVDRATHREALAEGGATILVIPEGMDHFRIAPELRDVWDWHRVLVISQFDSNAIWRAYHAMDRNKTIMALSCAMIVVEAGEKGGTRAAGEDALRLHIPLFAVDYGFDETVAPGNRELIKKGAKPLKRSKETGEPNLNRLLYDAEVFCADVRSRKFVNAQEVQPKFL
;
A
#
# COMPACT_ATOMS: atom_id res chain seq x y z
N MET A 1 -13.71 -11.11 -24.46
CA MET A 1 -13.28 -9.82 -25.03
C MET A 1 -11.85 -9.55 -24.61
N LYS A 2 -10.96 -9.19 -25.53
CA LYS A 2 -9.63 -8.67 -25.17
C LYS A 2 -9.85 -7.35 -24.44
N GLN A 3 -9.26 -7.21 -23.26
CA GLN A 3 -9.24 -5.97 -22.51
C GLN A 3 -8.30 -5.01 -23.24
N ASP A 4 -8.74 -3.79 -23.55
CA ASP A 4 -7.86 -2.76 -24.11
C ASP A 4 -6.96 -2.23 -22.98
N LEU A 5 -5.67 -2.55 -23.07
CA LEU A 5 -4.68 -2.29 -22.04
C LEU A 5 -3.71 -1.21 -22.56
N PRO A 6 -3.38 -0.17 -21.75
CA PRO A 6 -2.31 0.76 -22.07
C PRO A 6 -1.01 0.00 -22.35
N PRO A 7 -0.09 0.57 -23.14
CA PRO A 7 1.19 -0.07 -23.45
C PRO A 7 1.94 -0.48 -22.19
N LEU A 8 2.65 -1.61 -22.28
CA LEU A 8 3.53 -2.07 -21.22
C LEU A 8 4.81 -1.25 -21.25
N VAL A 9 5.17 -0.66 -20.13
CA VAL A 9 6.42 0.06 -19.94
C VAL A 9 7.30 -0.70 -18.96
N GLU A 10 8.58 -0.86 -19.27
CA GLU A 10 9.59 -1.40 -18.36
C GLU A 10 10.55 -0.26 -18.01
N ILE A 11 10.84 -0.09 -16.72
CA ILE A 11 11.91 0.81 -16.25
C ILE A 11 12.86 0.02 -15.36
N ASN A 12 14.14 0.37 -15.43
CA ASN A 12 15.18 -0.19 -14.57
C ASN A 12 15.62 0.84 -13.52
N LEU A 13 16.48 0.44 -12.59
CA LEU A 13 16.98 1.31 -11.52
C LEU A 13 17.66 2.60 -12.01
N ASP A 14 18.25 2.60 -13.20
CA ASP A 14 18.99 3.74 -13.73
C ASP A 14 18.09 4.66 -14.58
N ASP A 15 16.83 4.28 -14.80
CA ASP A 15 15.85 5.10 -15.49
C ASP A 15 15.48 6.33 -14.66
N ARG A 16 15.37 7.49 -15.32
CA ARG A 16 15.00 8.76 -14.67
C ARG A 16 13.60 8.74 -14.04
N HIS A 17 12.71 7.85 -14.50
CA HIS A 17 11.36 7.70 -13.97
C HIS A 17 11.27 6.62 -12.90
N TYR A 18 12.39 5.96 -12.54
CA TYR A 18 12.39 5.02 -11.43
C TYR A 18 12.06 5.75 -10.12
N PRO A 19 11.12 5.26 -9.29
CA PRO A 19 10.75 5.95 -8.06
C PRO A 19 11.93 6.03 -7.10
N GLU A 20 12.53 7.22 -6.95
CA GLU A 20 13.68 7.45 -6.06
C GLU A 20 13.38 7.02 -4.62
N ARG A 21 12.13 7.17 -4.18
CA ARG A 21 11.68 6.69 -2.86
C ARG A 21 11.90 5.19 -2.65
N LEU A 22 11.78 4.36 -3.69
CA LEU A 22 12.04 2.93 -3.58
C LEU A 22 13.53 2.67 -3.32
N LYS A 23 14.42 3.43 -3.95
CA LYS A 23 15.87 3.35 -3.71
C LYS A 23 16.21 3.77 -2.28
N ILE A 24 15.62 4.86 -1.80
CA ILE A 24 15.87 5.39 -0.45
C ILE A 24 15.36 4.42 0.62
N VAL A 25 14.11 3.97 0.50
CA VAL A 25 13.45 3.16 1.53
C VAL A 25 13.93 1.70 1.52
N LEU A 26 14.19 1.10 0.35
CA LEU A 26 14.58 -0.31 0.25
C LEU A 26 16.08 -0.52 0.03
N GLY A 27 16.84 0.52 -0.31
CA GLY A 27 18.29 0.44 -0.53
C GLY A 27 18.63 -0.65 -1.56
N LYS A 28 19.55 -1.54 -1.18
CA LYS A 28 19.96 -2.67 -2.03
C LYS A 28 18.83 -3.64 -2.40
N ASN A 29 17.75 -3.66 -1.61
CA ASN A 29 16.57 -4.50 -1.84
C ASN A 29 15.53 -3.84 -2.75
N ALA A 30 15.80 -2.64 -3.29
CA ALA A 30 14.92 -2.03 -4.28
C ALA A 30 14.80 -2.92 -5.54
N PRO A 31 13.58 -3.11 -6.09
CA PRO A 31 13.38 -3.89 -7.31
C PRO A 31 14.26 -3.40 -8.45
N LYS A 32 15.00 -4.30 -9.10
CA LYS A 32 15.93 -3.93 -10.18
C LYS A 32 15.20 -3.45 -11.45
N ARG A 33 13.96 -3.92 -11.62
CA ARG A 33 13.09 -3.59 -12.74
C ARG A 33 11.66 -3.49 -12.25
N LEU A 34 10.89 -2.64 -12.91
CA LEU A 34 9.47 -2.48 -12.69
C LEU A 34 8.76 -2.42 -14.04
N PHE A 35 7.62 -3.08 -14.12
CA PHE A 35 6.71 -3.11 -15.26
C PHE A 35 5.44 -2.35 -14.92
N PHE A 36 4.95 -1.51 -15.84
CA PHE A 36 3.81 -0.63 -15.61
C PHE A 36 2.78 -0.66 -16.73
N ARG A 37 1.53 -0.42 -16.36
CA ARG A 37 0.46 0.03 -17.26
C ARG A 37 -0.35 1.13 -16.57
N GLY A 38 -0.75 2.16 -17.32
CA GLY A 38 -1.58 3.25 -16.81
C GLY A 38 -0.82 4.57 -16.59
N ASN A 39 -1.29 5.39 -15.67
CA ASN A 39 -0.76 6.73 -15.43
C ASN A 39 0.50 6.70 -14.55
N ILE A 40 1.68 6.83 -15.18
CA ILE A 40 2.98 6.83 -14.49
C ILE A 40 3.18 8.01 -13.54
N ASN A 41 2.50 9.15 -13.77
CA ASN A 41 2.65 10.35 -12.95
C ASN A 41 2.22 10.12 -11.49
N LEU A 42 1.42 9.08 -11.22
CA LEU A 42 1.03 8.69 -9.86
C LEU A 42 2.22 8.29 -8.98
N LEU A 43 3.39 7.98 -9.57
CA LEU A 43 4.62 7.67 -8.82
C LEU A 43 5.21 8.90 -8.10
N ASP A 44 4.89 10.10 -8.55
CA ASP A 44 5.36 11.37 -7.96
C ASP A 44 4.44 11.86 -6.82
N GLU A 45 3.24 11.30 -6.73
CA GLU A 45 2.22 11.67 -5.76
C GLU A 45 2.47 11.05 -4.38
N HIS A 46 1.88 11.66 -3.35
CA HIS A 46 1.84 11.08 -2.02
C HIS A 46 0.81 9.96 -1.96
N ALA A 47 1.21 8.77 -1.50
CA ALA A 47 0.34 7.62 -1.40
C ALA A 47 0.17 7.11 0.04
N ILE A 48 -1.00 6.57 0.35
CA ILE A 48 -1.25 5.78 1.56
C ILE A 48 -1.47 4.33 1.15
N SER A 49 -0.69 3.43 1.76
CA SER A 49 -0.85 2.00 1.53
C SER A 49 -1.91 1.38 2.42
N PHE A 50 -2.63 0.41 1.87
CA PHE A 50 -3.61 -0.38 2.59
C PHE A 50 -3.27 -1.86 2.47
N CYS A 51 -3.43 -2.60 3.56
CA CYS A 51 -3.46 -4.05 3.51
C CYS A 51 -4.47 -4.63 4.50
N GLY A 52 -4.93 -5.84 4.23
CA GLY A 52 -5.85 -6.53 5.11
C GLY A 52 -6.11 -7.98 4.71
N ALA A 53 -7.03 -8.61 5.42
CA ALA A 53 -7.44 -9.98 5.14
C ALA A 53 -8.17 -10.08 3.79
N ARG A 54 -7.99 -11.23 3.12
CA ARG A 54 -8.74 -11.54 1.89
C ARG A 54 -10.21 -11.89 2.16
N ASN A 55 -10.44 -12.47 3.34
CA ASN A 55 -11.75 -12.72 3.91
C ASN A 55 -11.90 -11.78 5.11
N VAL A 56 -12.19 -10.52 4.80
CA VAL A 56 -12.34 -9.42 5.75
C VAL A 56 -13.79 -9.35 6.22
N SER A 57 -14.01 -8.94 7.46
CA SER A 57 -15.37 -8.75 7.99
C SER A 57 -16.10 -7.58 7.30
N GLU A 58 -17.42 -7.50 7.43
CA GLU A 58 -18.19 -6.34 6.94
C GLU A 58 -17.70 -5.02 7.56
N LYS A 59 -17.41 -5.03 8.86
CA LYS A 59 -16.84 -3.89 9.57
C LYS A 59 -15.45 -3.54 9.07
N GLY A 60 -14.65 -4.54 8.70
CA GLY A 60 -13.34 -4.33 8.09
C GLY A 60 -13.45 -3.72 6.69
N ILE A 61 -14.44 -4.14 5.87
CA ILE A 61 -14.73 -3.49 4.59
C ILE A 61 -15.16 -2.04 4.82
N GLU A 62 -16.08 -1.78 5.75
CA GLU A 62 -16.51 -0.42 6.10
C GLU A 62 -15.31 0.45 6.52
N ALA A 63 -14.46 -0.06 7.42
CA ALA A 63 -13.27 0.64 7.86
C ALA A 63 -12.30 0.93 6.70
N ALA A 64 -12.05 -0.05 5.82
CA ALA A 64 -11.21 0.10 4.64
C ALA A 64 -11.75 1.21 3.72
N THR A 65 -13.05 1.17 3.43
CA THR A 65 -13.76 2.14 2.59
C THR A 65 -13.66 3.54 3.19
N LEU A 66 -14.05 3.74 4.45
CA LEU A 66 -14.01 5.07 5.07
C LEU A 66 -12.58 5.64 5.15
N CYS A 67 -11.58 4.80 5.44
CA CYS A 67 -10.18 5.23 5.45
C CYS A 67 -9.69 5.62 4.05
N ALA A 68 -10.02 4.82 3.01
CA ALA A 68 -9.65 5.12 1.62
C ALA A 68 -10.33 6.39 1.12
N ARG A 69 -11.61 6.59 1.43
CA ARG A 69 -12.34 7.84 1.16
C ARG A 69 -11.65 9.03 1.80
N THR A 70 -11.34 8.93 3.10
CA THR A 70 -10.70 10.04 3.83
C THR A 70 -9.31 10.35 3.28
N ALA A 71 -8.50 9.34 2.96
CA ALA A 71 -7.21 9.53 2.31
C ALA A 71 -7.35 10.22 0.95
N THR A 72 -8.32 9.76 0.13
CA THR A 72 -8.61 10.33 -1.20
C THR A 72 -9.04 11.79 -1.13
N LYS A 73 -9.93 12.13 -0.18
CA LYS A 73 -10.37 13.52 0.05
C LYS A 73 -9.24 14.45 0.52
N ASN A 74 -8.17 13.88 1.07
CA ASN A 74 -6.95 14.60 1.42
C ASN A 74 -5.86 14.49 0.33
N HIS A 75 -6.26 14.19 -0.91
CA HIS A 75 -5.39 14.13 -2.10
C HIS A 75 -4.28 13.08 -2.05
N PHE A 76 -4.42 12.04 -1.22
CA PHE A 76 -3.50 10.89 -1.27
C PHE A 76 -3.96 9.87 -2.30
N VAL A 77 -2.99 9.33 -3.05
CA VAL A 77 -3.18 8.15 -3.89
C VAL A 77 -3.32 6.92 -3.00
N VAL A 78 -4.33 6.08 -3.26
CA VAL A 78 -4.46 4.80 -2.56
C VAL A 78 -3.57 3.76 -3.23
N THR A 79 -2.71 3.07 -2.48
CA THR A 79 -1.91 1.97 -3.02
C THR A 79 -2.13 0.67 -2.27
N SER A 80 -2.28 -0.43 -3.00
CA SER A 80 -2.52 -1.75 -2.42
C SER A 80 -2.25 -2.85 -3.44
N GLY A 81 -2.67 -4.08 -3.14
CA GLY A 81 -2.23 -5.27 -3.84
C GLY A 81 -3.19 -5.99 -4.74
N ASN A 82 -4.34 -5.41 -5.02
CA ASN A 82 -5.39 -6.00 -5.84
C ASN A 82 -5.89 -7.39 -5.34
N ALA A 83 -5.55 -7.78 -4.11
CA ALA A 83 -6.14 -8.97 -3.50
C ALA A 83 -7.64 -8.75 -3.24
N ARG A 84 -8.42 -9.83 -3.23
CA ARG A 84 -9.80 -9.76 -2.72
C ARG A 84 -9.83 -9.19 -1.30
N GLY A 85 -10.96 -8.62 -0.90
CA GLY A 85 -11.15 -8.04 0.42
C GLY A 85 -10.67 -6.59 0.47
N VAL A 86 -9.82 -6.28 1.46
CA VAL A 86 -9.40 -4.90 1.76
C VAL A 86 -8.78 -4.19 0.55
N ASP A 87 -7.83 -4.81 -0.15
CA ASP A 87 -7.15 -4.15 -1.27
C ASP A 87 -8.15 -3.67 -2.33
N ARG A 88 -9.04 -4.56 -2.82
CA ARG A 88 -10.06 -4.18 -3.82
C ARG A 88 -11.07 -3.16 -3.28
N ALA A 89 -11.49 -3.25 -2.02
CA ALA A 89 -12.40 -2.27 -1.42
C ALA A 89 -11.78 -0.86 -1.43
N THR A 90 -10.50 -0.75 -1.06
CA THR A 90 -9.79 0.54 -1.03
C THR A 90 -9.55 1.10 -2.43
N HIS A 91 -9.14 0.26 -3.39
CA HIS A 91 -9.01 0.66 -4.80
C HIS A 91 -10.33 1.17 -5.38
N ARG A 92 -11.42 0.42 -5.12
CA ARG A 92 -12.76 0.78 -5.59
C ARG A 92 -13.19 2.14 -5.05
N GLU A 93 -13.07 2.32 -3.73
CA GLU A 93 -13.51 3.55 -3.07
C GLU A 93 -12.71 4.76 -3.55
N ALA A 94 -11.38 4.63 -3.67
CA ALA A 94 -10.54 5.70 -4.19
C ALA A 94 -10.98 6.16 -5.58
N LEU A 95 -11.29 5.21 -6.47
CA LEU A 95 -11.75 5.51 -7.82
C LEU A 95 -13.17 6.07 -7.86
N ALA A 96 -14.07 5.57 -7.01
CA ALA A 96 -15.45 6.05 -6.91
C ALA A 96 -15.52 7.50 -6.41
N GLU A 97 -14.62 7.90 -5.52
CA GLU A 97 -14.48 9.28 -5.00
C GLU A 97 -13.74 10.22 -5.97
N GLY A 98 -13.45 9.78 -7.20
CA GLY A 98 -12.73 10.59 -8.19
C GLY A 98 -11.20 10.65 -7.97
N GLY A 99 -10.67 9.95 -6.97
CA GLY A 99 -9.25 9.84 -6.69
C GLY A 99 -8.49 8.90 -7.61
N ALA A 100 -7.23 8.67 -7.28
CA ALA A 100 -6.32 7.81 -8.03
C ALA A 100 -5.78 6.65 -7.19
N THR A 101 -5.34 5.58 -7.86
CA THR A 101 -4.84 4.40 -7.17
C THR A 101 -3.70 3.67 -7.89
N ILE A 102 -2.81 3.08 -7.10
CA ILE A 102 -1.70 2.25 -7.56
C ILE A 102 -1.92 0.80 -7.13
N LEU A 103 -2.04 -0.11 -8.08
CA LEU A 103 -2.11 -1.55 -7.84
C LEU A 103 -0.72 -2.13 -8.04
N VAL A 104 -0.08 -2.63 -6.98
CA VAL A 104 1.15 -3.40 -7.14
C VAL A 104 0.74 -4.88 -7.20
N ILE A 105 1.18 -5.68 -8.17
CA ILE A 105 0.68 -7.07 -8.35
C ILE A 105 1.77 -8.12 -8.09
N PRO A 106 1.39 -9.33 -7.61
CA PRO A 106 2.34 -10.38 -7.24
C PRO A 106 2.67 -11.35 -8.41
N GLU A 107 2.47 -10.90 -9.64
CA GLU A 107 2.59 -11.68 -10.86
C GLU A 107 3.01 -10.77 -12.02
N GLY A 108 3.37 -11.35 -13.15
CA GLY A 108 3.73 -10.65 -14.36
C GLY A 108 2.53 -9.97 -15.03
N MET A 109 2.80 -8.88 -15.74
CA MET A 109 1.75 -8.04 -16.34
C MET A 109 0.93 -8.75 -17.45
N ASP A 110 1.41 -9.88 -17.98
CA ASP A 110 0.69 -10.69 -18.98
C ASP A 110 -0.55 -11.37 -18.36
N HIS A 111 -0.53 -11.59 -17.04
CA HIS A 111 -1.61 -12.21 -16.27
C HIS A 111 -2.60 -11.20 -15.69
N PHE A 112 -2.24 -9.91 -15.67
CA PHE A 112 -3.08 -8.87 -15.08
C PHE A 112 -4.43 -8.75 -15.80
N ARG A 113 -5.52 -8.72 -15.03
CA ARG A 113 -6.88 -8.44 -15.50
C ARG A 113 -7.55 -7.46 -14.54
N ILE A 114 -8.37 -6.54 -15.06
CA ILE A 114 -9.22 -5.70 -14.21
C ILE A 114 -10.23 -6.61 -13.49
N ALA A 115 -10.17 -6.58 -12.16
CA ALA A 115 -11.08 -7.32 -11.30
C ALA A 115 -12.53 -6.88 -11.57
N PRO A 116 -13.51 -7.79 -11.66
CA PRO A 116 -14.89 -7.45 -11.98
C PRO A 116 -15.47 -6.33 -11.09
N GLU A 117 -15.09 -6.29 -9.82
CA GLU A 117 -15.58 -5.34 -8.81
C GLU A 117 -15.03 -3.91 -8.99
N LEU A 118 -14.06 -3.71 -9.89
CA LEU A 118 -13.46 -2.41 -10.19
C LEU A 118 -13.90 -1.87 -11.56
N ARG A 119 -14.57 -2.66 -12.41
CA ARG A 119 -14.77 -2.33 -13.83
C ARG A 119 -15.60 -1.08 -14.07
N ASP A 120 -16.63 -0.87 -13.26
CA ASP A 120 -17.55 0.27 -13.35
C ASP A 120 -16.93 1.59 -12.88
N VAL A 121 -15.85 1.55 -12.09
CA VAL A 121 -15.13 2.74 -11.60
C VAL A 121 -13.74 2.89 -12.23
N TRP A 122 -13.34 1.98 -13.11
CA TRP A 122 -11.98 1.93 -13.65
C TRP A 122 -11.69 3.08 -14.62
N ASP A 123 -10.55 3.74 -14.42
CA ASP A 123 -10.07 4.81 -15.29
C ASP A 123 -8.54 4.77 -15.38
N TRP A 124 -8.00 4.51 -16.57
CA TRP A 124 -6.55 4.43 -16.78
C TRP A 124 -5.82 5.76 -16.57
N HIS A 125 -6.51 6.91 -16.59
CA HIS A 125 -5.92 8.20 -16.21
C HIS A 125 -5.70 8.33 -14.70
N ARG A 126 -6.40 7.52 -13.89
CA ARG A 126 -6.34 7.53 -12.43
C ARG A 126 -5.81 6.22 -11.84
N VAL A 127 -5.37 5.30 -12.69
CA VAL A 127 -4.83 4.00 -12.27
C VAL A 127 -3.41 3.79 -12.80
N LEU A 128 -2.55 3.28 -11.93
CA LEU A 128 -1.28 2.68 -12.29
C LEU A 128 -1.21 1.25 -11.77
N VAL A 129 -0.84 0.31 -12.62
CA VAL A 129 -0.57 -1.08 -12.23
C VAL A 129 0.94 -1.32 -12.32
N ILE A 130 1.54 -1.87 -11.27
CA ILE A 130 2.99 -2.09 -11.13
C ILE A 130 3.26 -3.57 -10.87
N SER A 131 4.24 -4.15 -11.56
CA SER A 131 4.84 -5.44 -11.18
C SER A 131 6.35 -5.33 -11.12
N GLN A 132 6.98 -6.02 -10.16
CA GLN A 132 8.44 -6.18 -10.11
C GLN A 132 8.91 -7.52 -10.70
N PHE A 133 7.98 -8.33 -11.21
CA PHE A 133 8.26 -9.66 -11.73
C PHE A 133 8.22 -9.63 -13.26
N ASP A 134 8.99 -10.52 -13.90
CA ASP A 134 8.98 -10.66 -15.36
C ASP A 134 7.55 -10.74 -15.91
N SER A 135 7.31 -10.22 -17.12
CA SER A 135 5.95 -10.03 -17.66
C SER A 135 5.10 -11.31 -17.65
N ASN A 136 5.73 -12.47 -17.81
CA ASN A 136 5.09 -13.79 -17.85
C ASN A 136 5.07 -14.52 -16.48
N ALA A 137 5.62 -13.92 -15.42
CA ALA A 137 5.75 -14.55 -14.11
C ALA A 137 4.37 -14.92 -13.54
N ILE A 138 4.20 -16.17 -13.11
CA ILE A 138 2.94 -16.62 -12.52
C ILE A 138 2.78 -16.16 -11.07
N TRP A 139 1.53 -16.08 -10.60
CA TRP A 139 1.21 -15.82 -9.20
C TRP A 139 1.88 -16.84 -8.27
N ARG A 140 2.57 -16.35 -7.23
CA ARG A 140 3.13 -17.18 -6.16
C ARG A 140 2.98 -16.50 -4.81
N ALA A 141 2.81 -17.28 -3.74
CA ALA A 141 2.67 -16.74 -2.39
C ALA A 141 3.87 -15.89 -1.97
N TYR A 142 5.09 -16.32 -2.29
CA TYR A 142 6.29 -15.54 -1.97
C TYR A 142 6.41 -14.26 -2.82
N HIS A 143 5.92 -14.23 -4.06
CA HIS A 143 5.81 -12.98 -4.84
C HIS A 143 4.86 -12.00 -4.15
N ALA A 144 3.73 -12.49 -3.63
CA ALA A 144 2.80 -11.66 -2.88
C ALA A 144 3.41 -11.10 -1.60
N MET A 145 4.24 -11.88 -0.90
CA MET A 145 4.97 -11.40 0.27
C MET A 145 6.05 -10.38 -0.09
N ASP A 146 6.89 -10.67 -1.09
CA ASP A 146 8.03 -9.83 -1.43
C ASP A 146 7.60 -8.46 -1.96
N ARG A 147 6.56 -8.45 -2.79
CA ARG A 147 6.00 -7.24 -3.37
C ARG A 147 5.38 -6.29 -2.33
N ASN A 148 5.00 -6.76 -1.14
CA ASN A 148 4.48 -5.89 -0.09
C ASN A 148 5.46 -4.76 0.28
N LYS A 149 6.77 -5.03 0.23
CA LYS A 149 7.81 -4.03 0.45
C LYS A 149 7.72 -2.88 -0.56
N THR A 150 7.41 -3.19 -1.82
CA THR A 150 7.20 -2.20 -2.87
C THR A 150 5.96 -1.36 -2.60
N ILE A 151 4.85 -1.96 -2.14
CA ILE A 151 3.64 -1.20 -1.76
C ILE A 151 3.97 -0.17 -0.68
N MET A 152 4.56 -0.62 0.43
CA MET A 152 4.82 0.25 1.58
C MET A 152 5.90 1.28 1.26
N ALA A 153 6.95 0.93 0.51
CA ALA A 153 8.00 1.88 0.13
C ALA A 153 7.52 2.94 -0.86
N LEU A 154 6.48 2.67 -1.65
CA LEU A 154 5.77 3.67 -2.46
C LEU A 154 4.86 4.58 -1.63
N SER A 155 4.71 4.35 -0.32
CA SER A 155 3.72 5.04 0.52
C SER A 155 4.34 5.90 1.61
N CYS A 156 3.65 6.99 1.94
CA CYS A 156 4.01 7.86 3.05
C CYS A 156 3.59 7.28 4.42
N ALA A 157 2.54 6.45 4.44
CA ALA A 157 2.14 5.66 5.59
C ALA A 157 1.40 4.39 5.13
N MET A 158 1.15 3.49 6.07
CA MET A 158 0.46 2.23 5.85
C MET A 158 -0.68 2.04 6.85
N ILE A 159 -1.84 1.59 6.38
CA ILE A 159 -2.99 1.21 7.19
C ILE A 159 -3.21 -0.31 7.07
N VAL A 160 -3.15 -0.99 8.21
CA VAL A 160 -3.56 -2.39 8.35
C VAL A 160 -5.00 -2.41 8.85
N VAL A 161 -5.92 -2.90 8.03
CA VAL A 161 -7.35 -2.91 8.34
C VAL A 161 -7.71 -4.11 9.21
N GLU A 162 -7.45 -5.33 8.74
CA GLU A 162 -7.65 -6.55 9.52
C GLU A 162 -6.53 -7.54 9.22
N ALA A 163 -5.77 -7.92 10.24
CA ALA A 163 -4.77 -8.96 10.18
C ALA A 163 -5.10 -10.12 11.13
N GLY A 164 -4.97 -11.35 10.63
CA GLY A 164 -4.98 -12.55 11.48
C GLY A 164 -3.70 -12.64 12.33
N GLU A 165 -3.67 -13.59 13.28
CA GLU A 165 -2.50 -13.84 14.13
C GLU A 165 -1.24 -14.17 13.34
N LYS A 166 -1.38 -14.81 12.18
CA LYS A 166 -0.28 -15.15 11.28
C LYS A 166 -0.69 -14.80 9.85
N GLY A 167 0.30 -14.69 8.97
CA GLY A 167 0.07 -14.53 7.53
C GLY A 167 0.60 -13.23 6.95
N GLY A 168 0.34 -13.04 5.65
CA GLY A 168 0.95 -11.98 4.84
C GLY A 168 0.65 -10.56 5.32
N THR A 169 -0.58 -10.30 5.80
CA THR A 169 -0.98 -8.97 6.29
C THR A 169 -0.20 -8.56 7.54
N ARG A 170 -0.08 -9.45 8.53
CA ARG A 170 0.72 -9.21 9.74
C ARG A 170 2.19 -9.04 9.38
N ALA A 171 2.73 -9.92 8.53
CA ALA A 171 4.12 -9.84 8.08
C ALA A 171 4.41 -8.49 7.39
N ALA A 172 3.49 -8.00 6.56
CA ALA A 172 3.61 -6.69 5.92
C ALA A 172 3.63 -5.53 6.93
N GLY A 173 2.79 -5.58 7.97
CA GLY A 173 2.84 -4.59 9.06
C GLY A 173 4.17 -4.66 9.83
N GLU A 174 4.68 -5.85 10.13
CA GLU A 174 5.97 -6.00 10.81
C GLU A 174 7.14 -5.50 9.94
N ASP A 175 7.07 -5.70 8.62
CA ASP A 175 8.04 -5.14 7.66
C ASP A 175 7.96 -3.60 7.60
N ALA A 176 6.76 -3.01 7.63
CA ALA A 176 6.60 -1.55 7.66
C ALA A 176 7.24 -0.92 8.90
N LEU A 177 7.05 -1.52 10.08
CA LEU A 177 7.72 -1.09 11.31
C LEU A 177 9.25 -1.18 11.19
N ARG A 178 9.76 -2.27 10.60
CA ARG A 178 11.21 -2.48 10.39
C ARG A 178 11.80 -1.46 9.43
N LEU A 179 11.03 -1.02 8.44
CA LEU A 179 11.43 0.01 7.47
C LEU A 179 11.15 1.43 7.98
N HIS A 180 10.72 1.60 9.24
CA HIS A 180 10.35 2.89 9.83
C HIS A 180 9.30 3.66 9.02
N ILE A 181 8.44 2.94 8.29
CA ILE A 181 7.30 3.53 7.59
C ILE A 181 6.19 3.72 8.64
N PRO A 182 5.55 4.91 8.73
CA PRO A 182 4.45 5.13 9.66
C PRO A 182 3.35 4.08 9.47
N LEU A 183 3.15 3.26 10.50
CA LEU A 183 2.19 2.17 10.48
C LEU A 183 1.01 2.49 11.40
N PHE A 184 -0.18 2.36 10.85
CA PHE A 184 -1.44 2.46 11.56
C PHE A 184 -2.19 1.13 11.46
N ALA A 185 -2.82 0.72 12.55
CA ALA A 185 -3.66 -0.46 12.57
C ALA A 185 -5.06 -0.08 13.07
N VAL A 186 -6.10 -0.50 12.35
CA VAL A 186 -7.49 -0.19 12.71
C VAL A 186 -7.81 -0.74 14.10
N ASP A 187 -8.29 0.15 14.96
CA ASP A 187 -8.71 -0.09 16.33
C ASP A 187 -10.01 0.70 16.59
N TYR A 188 -11.13 0.18 16.10
CA TYR A 188 -12.44 0.83 16.24
C TYR A 188 -13.16 0.54 17.57
N GLY A 189 -12.44 -0.01 18.54
CA GLY A 189 -12.79 0.15 19.96
C GLY A 189 -13.89 -0.74 20.52
N PHE A 190 -14.03 -1.98 20.03
CA PHE A 190 -14.57 -3.04 20.89
C PHE A 190 -13.43 -4.04 21.08
N ASP A 191 -12.93 -4.21 22.31
CA ASP A 191 -11.73 -5.03 22.58
C ASP A 191 -11.89 -6.48 22.08
N GLU A 192 -13.12 -6.99 22.02
CA GLU A 192 -13.46 -8.30 21.45
C GLU A 192 -13.49 -8.35 19.91
N THR A 193 -13.41 -7.19 19.22
CA THR A 193 -13.50 -7.10 17.75
C THR A 193 -12.22 -6.61 17.07
N VAL A 194 -11.17 -6.24 17.80
CA VAL A 194 -9.88 -5.88 17.17
C VAL A 194 -9.24 -7.15 16.64
N ALA A 195 -8.95 -7.18 15.34
CA ALA A 195 -8.30 -8.31 14.71
C ALA A 195 -6.99 -8.65 15.44
N PRO A 196 -6.71 -9.93 15.75
CA PRO A 196 -5.62 -10.29 16.65
C PRO A 196 -4.25 -9.85 16.11
N GLY A 197 -4.05 -9.86 14.79
CA GLY A 197 -2.85 -9.32 14.17
C GLY A 197 -2.72 -7.81 14.32
N ASN A 198 -3.81 -7.04 14.30
CA ASN A 198 -3.78 -5.59 14.55
C ASN A 198 -3.33 -5.32 15.99
N ARG A 199 -3.89 -6.05 16.96
CA ARG A 199 -3.50 -5.92 18.38
C ARG A 199 -2.00 -6.17 18.56
N GLU A 200 -1.47 -7.20 17.93
CA GLU A 200 -0.03 -7.51 17.98
C GLU A 200 0.82 -6.44 17.29
N LEU A 201 0.39 -5.89 16.17
CA LEU A 201 1.08 -4.78 15.51
C LEU A 201 1.10 -3.52 16.39
N ILE A 202 -0.01 -3.21 17.07
CA ILE A 202 -0.10 -2.07 17.99
C ILE A 202 0.88 -2.25 19.16
N LYS A 203 0.94 -3.44 19.76
CA LYS A 203 1.94 -3.76 20.79
C LYS A 203 3.39 -3.59 20.31
N LYS A 204 3.64 -3.81 19.01
CA LYS A 204 4.95 -3.66 18.37
C LYS A 204 5.26 -2.22 17.92
N GLY A 205 4.35 -1.27 18.10
CA GLY A 205 4.57 0.14 17.77
C GLY A 205 3.72 0.69 16.63
N ALA A 206 2.79 -0.08 16.06
CA ALA A 206 1.78 0.48 15.18
C ALA A 206 0.88 1.46 15.95
N LYS A 207 0.51 2.57 15.34
CA LYS A 207 -0.39 3.55 15.94
C LYS A 207 -1.84 3.08 15.77
N PRO A 208 -2.65 3.04 16.84
CA PRO A 208 -4.05 2.66 16.71
C PRO A 208 -4.81 3.72 15.90
N LEU A 209 -5.51 3.28 14.86
CA LEU A 209 -6.38 4.12 14.06
C LEU A 209 -7.81 4.02 14.58
N LYS A 210 -8.28 5.10 15.19
CA LYS A 210 -9.59 5.17 15.85
C LYS A 210 -10.57 5.95 14.99
N ARG A 211 -11.86 5.72 15.22
CA ARG A 211 -12.94 6.56 14.68
C ARG A 211 -13.25 7.74 15.60
N SER A 212 -13.74 8.82 15.01
CA SER A 212 -14.39 9.91 15.72
C SER A 212 -15.65 9.39 16.41
N LYS A 213 -15.84 9.74 17.69
CA LYS A 213 -17.07 9.42 18.43
C LYS A 213 -18.26 10.24 17.92
N GLU A 214 -18.02 11.40 17.34
CA GLU A 214 -19.05 12.35 16.90
C GLU A 214 -19.55 12.01 15.50
N THR A 215 -18.65 11.73 14.57
CA THR A 215 -18.99 11.52 13.15
C THR A 215 -18.99 10.06 12.73
N GLY A 216 -18.39 9.16 13.52
CA GLY A 216 -18.17 7.76 13.14
C GLY A 216 -17.05 7.56 12.12
N GLU A 217 -16.52 8.64 11.53
CA GLU A 217 -15.47 8.61 10.51
C GLU A 217 -14.09 8.28 11.10
N PRO A 218 -13.16 7.67 10.33
CA PRO A 218 -11.78 7.46 10.76
C PRO A 218 -11.09 8.79 11.09
N ASN A 219 -10.43 8.88 12.25
CA ASN A 219 -9.58 10.03 12.57
C ASN A 219 -8.19 9.81 11.96
N LEU A 220 -8.01 10.34 10.74
CA LEU A 220 -6.73 10.25 10.03
C LEU A 220 -5.75 11.39 10.37
N ASN A 221 -6.08 12.35 11.25
CA ASN A 221 -5.25 13.54 11.46
C ASN A 221 -3.80 13.19 11.80
N ARG A 222 -3.59 12.22 12.69
CA ARG A 222 -2.25 11.76 13.05
C ARG A 222 -1.55 11.06 11.88
N LEU A 223 -2.29 10.28 11.11
CA LEU A 223 -1.78 9.61 9.92
C LEU A 223 -1.34 10.60 8.85
N LEU A 224 -2.16 11.60 8.55
CA LEU A 224 -1.87 12.63 7.55
C LEU A 224 -0.61 13.41 7.96
N TYR A 225 -0.52 13.83 9.22
CA TYR A 225 0.68 14.49 9.75
C TYR A 225 1.93 13.62 9.63
N ASP A 226 1.87 12.37 10.09
CA ASP A 226 3.03 11.47 10.04
C ASP A 226 3.42 11.13 8.59
N ALA A 227 2.45 11.03 7.67
CA ALA A 227 2.69 10.81 6.25
C ALA A 227 3.42 11.99 5.61
N GLU A 228 3.00 13.23 5.89
CA GLU A 228 3.68 14.44 5.39
C GLU A 228 5.12 14.54 5.90
N VAL A 229 5.33 14.31 7.20
CA VAL A 229 6.67 14.33 7.81
C VAL A 229 7.56 13.27 7.18
N PHE A 230 7.08 12.02 7.07
CA PHE A 230 7.86 10.93 6.51
C PHE A 230 8.25 11.20 5.05
N CYS A 231 7.30 11.65 4.23
CA CYS A 231 7.58 11.94 2.82
C CYS A 231 8.53 13.15 2.65
N ALA A 232 8.50 14.13 3.55
CA ALA A 232 9.49 15.20 3.61
C ALA A 232 10.90 14.70 4.00
N ASP A 233 11.00 13.79 4.97
CA ASP A 233 12.27 13.20 5.41
C ASP A 233 12.91 12.31 4.33
N VAL A 234 12.10 11.53 3.61
CA VAL A 234 12.55 10.73 2.46
C VAL A 234 13.08 11.65 1.35
N ARG A 235 12.32 12.70 0.99
CA ARG A 235 12.75 13.66 -0.06
C ARG A 235 14.02 14.42 0.32
N SER A 236 14.18 14.78 1.59
CA SER A 236 15.35 15.51 2.09
C SER A 236 16.54 14.61 2.45
N ARG A 237 16.46 13.30 2.18
CA ARG A 237 17.49 12.29 2.54
C ARG A 237 17.86 12.27 4.03
N LYS A 238 16.94 12.73 4.89
CA LYS A 238 17.06 12.60 6.35
C LYS A 238 16.58 11.24 6.85
N PHE A 239 15.82 10.52 6.02
CA PHE A 239 15.48 9.14 6.26
C PHE A 239 16.73 8.26 6.25
N VAL A 240 16.98 7.55 7.35
CA VAL A 240 18.05 6.56 7.46
C VAL A 240 17.44 5.17 7.30
N ASN A 241 17.90 4.44 6.29
CA ASN A 241 17.45 3.09 6.04
C ASN A 241 17.98 2.16 7.15
N ALA A 242 17.08 1.41 7.80
CA ALA A 242 17.44 0.44 8.84
C ALA A 242 18.46 -0.62 8.37
N GLN A 243 18.56 -0.87 7.07
CA GLN A 243 19.52 -1.81 6.48
C GLN A 243 20.92 -1.23 6.22
N GLU A 244 21.07 0.10 6.26
CA GLU A 244 22.37 0.78 6.23
C GLU A 244 22.99 0.88 7.63
N VAL A 245 22.18 0.70 8.68
CA VAL A 245 22.64 0.54 10.06
C VAL A 245 23.07 -0.91 10.30
N GLN A 246 24.04 -1.39 9.53
CA GLN A 246 24.87 -2.49 10.01
C GLN A 246 25.76 -1.90 11.12
N PRO A 247 25.80 -2.47 12.33
CA PRO A 247 26.80 -2.02 13.28
C PRO A 247 28.17 -2.30 12.66
N LYS A 248 28.97 -1.25 12.48
CA LYS A 248 30.41 -1.39 12.29
C LYS A 248 30.96 -1.96 13.60
N PHE A 249 30.87 -3.27 13.78
CA PHE A 249 31.67 -3.94 14.79
C PHE A 249 33.08 -4.13 14.21
N LEU A 250 34.01 -3.51 14.94
CA LEU A 250 35.45 -3.72 14.94
C LEU A 250 35.81 -5.20 15.11
#